data_AF-A0A259S5T5-F1
#
_entry.id   AF-A0A259S5T5-F1
#
_cell.length_a   1.000
_cell.length_b   1.000
_cell.length_c   1.000
_cell.angle_alpha   90.00
_cell.angle_beta   90.00
_cell.angle_gamma   90.00
#
_symmetry.space_group_name_H-M   'P 1'
#
loop_
_entity.id
_entity.type
_entity.pdbx_description
1 polymer ?
#
loop_
_entity_poly.entity_id
_entity_poly.type
_entity_poly.pdbx_seq_one_letter_code
_entity_poly.pdbx_strand_id
1 'polypeptide(L)'
;MPQLPLFEMQTPGLIYAGVDEAGRGPLAGPVVAAAVVLYPDDPIVGVNDSKKLTERQRDKLFDEITRRAQVFAIAEATVHEIDTINILQASLLAMRRAVMAVYDQMKTQGQTLGRIHVDGNRCPDLNGPDAGFMECHALIGGDARDAAIASASILAKVTRDR
;
A
#
# COMPACT_ATOMS: atom_id res chain seq x y z
N MET A 1 -11.44 19.64 -5.56
CA MET A 1 -9.98 19.46 -5.77
C MET A 1 -9.81 18.46 -6.91
N PRO A 2 -8.80 18.60 -7.79
CA PRO A 2 -8.61 17.67 -8.91
C PRO A 2 -8.22 16.28 -8.37
N GLN A 3 -8.75 15.20 -8.96
CA GLN A 3 -8.40 13.82 -8.63
C GLN A 3 -6.92 13.55 -8.93
N LEU A 4 -6.21 12.77 -8.10
CA LEU A 4 -4.87 12.32 -8.46
C LEU A 4 -4.97 11.40 -9.69
N PRO A 5 -4.11 11.58 -10.71
CA PRO A 5 -4.01 10.59 -11.76
C PRO A 5 -3.49 9.27 -11.18
N LEU A 6 -3.87 8.15 -11.81
CA LEU A 6 -3.08 6.93 -11.66
C LEU A 6 -1.69 7.23 -12.24
N PHE A 7 -0.61 6.93 -11.51
CA PHE A 7 0.74 7.37 -11.86
C PHE A 7 1.13 6.96 -13.30
N GLU A 8 1.84 7.84 -14.03
CA GLU A 8 2.14 7.81 -15.48
C GLU A 8 2.97 6.61 -16.01
N MET A 9 3.03 5.52 -15.26
CA MET A 9 3.58 4.24 -15.71
C MET A 9 2.49 3.16 -15.73
N GLN A 10 1.31 3.45 -16.27
CA GLN A 10 0.33 2.41 -16.58
C GLN A 10 0.67 1.80 -17.94
N THR A 11 1.20 0.59 -17.94
CA THR A 11 1.23 -0.23 -19.15
C THR A 11 -0.19 -0.74 -19.38
N PRO A 12 -0.84 -0.47 -20.53
CA PRO A 12 -2.20 -0.94 -20.78
C PRO A 12 -2.33 -2.44 -20.53
N GLY A 13 -3.28 -2.84 -19.67
CA GLY A 13 -3.50 -4.25 -19.28
C GLY A 13 -2.64 -4.77 -18.12
N LEU A 14 -1.71 -3.97 -17.59
CA LEU A 14 -0.89 -4.36 -16.44
C LEU A 14 -1.54 -3.87 -15.13
N ILE A 15 -1.92 -4.81 -14.26
CA ILE A 15 -2.49 -4.49 -12.95
C ILE A 15 -1.35 -4.16 -11.98
N TYR A 16 -1.52 -3.07 -11.23
CA TYR A 16 -0.54 -2.62 -10.25
C TYR A 16 -1.15 -2.39 -8.87
N ALA A 17 -0.32 -2.50 -7.83
CA ALA A 17 -0.67 -2.17 -6.46
C ALA A 17 0.17 -1.00 -5.94
N GLY A 18 -0.46 -0.09 -5.20
CA GLY A 18 0.21 0.92 -4.40
C GLY A 18 0.44 0.41 -2.97
N VAL A 19 1.58 0.76 -2.38
CA VAL A 19 2.03 0.28 -1.08
C VAL A 19 2.59 1.43 -0.25
N ASP A 20 2.26 1.48 1.03
CA ASP A 20 2.80 2.46 1.99
C ASP A 20 2.80 1.89 3.42
N GLU A 21 3.60 2.47 4.31
CA GLU A 21 3.69 2.10 5.73
C GLU A 21 3.32 3.25 6.69
N ALA A 22 2.72 2.88 7.82
CA ALA A 22 2.55 3.72 8.99
C ALA A 22 3.15 3.01 10.20
N GLY A 23 4.20 3.58 10.79
CA GLY A 23 4.93 2.81 11.80
C GLY A 23 6.22 3.42 12.27
N ARG A 24 6.95 4.04 11.34
CA ARG A 24 8.40 4.15 11.44
C ARG A 24 8.97 5.17 12.44
N GLY A 25 8.17 6.14 12.87
CA GLY A 25 8.61 7.26 13.72
C GLY A 25 8.45 7.06 15.24
N PRO A 26 7.29 6.58 15.73
CA PRO A 26 7.06 6.38 17.16
C PRO A 26 8.01 5.39 17.83
N LEU A 27 8.25 5.61 19.14
CA LEU A 27 9.12 4.78 19.98
C LEU A 27 8.53 3.41 20.35
N ALA A 28 7.22 3.22 20.16
CA ALA A 28 6.50 2.01 20.52
C ALA A 28 5.41 1.69 19.50
N GLY A 29 5.03 0.42 19.46
CA GLY A 29 4.01 -0.14 18.57
C GLY A 29 4.59 -0.76 17.29
N PRO A 30 3.77 -1.55 16.58
CA PRO A 30 4.19 -2.20 15.35
C PRO A 30 4.39 -1.20 14.20
N VAL A 31 5.01 -1.68 13.12
CA VAL A 31 4.89 -1.04 11.81
C VAL A 31 3.76 -1.74 11.06
N VAL A 32 2.80 -0.96 10.57
CA VAL A 32 1.69 -1.44 9.74
C VAL A 32 1.95 -0.98 8.31
N ALA A 33 1.75 -1.86 7.33
CA ALA A 33 1.77 -1.54 5.92
C ALA A 33 0.50 -2.02 5.24
N ALA A 34 0.13 -1.35 4.15
CA ALA A 34 -0.99 -1.76 3.32
C ALA A 34 -0.59 -1.82 1.85
N ALA A 35 -1.26 -2.67 1.10
CA ALA A 35 -1.17 -2.75 -0.35
C ALA A 35 -2.58 -2.65 -0.94
N VAL A 36 -2.76 -1.84 -1.98
CA VAL A 36 -4.06 -1.54 -2.57
C VAL A 36 -4.00 -1.62 -4.09
N VAL A 37 -4.94 -2.34 -4.69
CA VAL A 37 -5.25 -2.34 -6.13
C VAL A 37 -6.59 -1.64 -6.31
N LEU A 38 -6.65 -0.65 -7.19
CA LEU A 38 -7.86 0.11 -7.50
C LEU A 38 -8.39 -0.26 -8.89
N TYR A 39 -9.70 -0.18 -9.07
CA TYR A 39 -10.30 -0.22 -10.40
C TYR A 39 -9.95 1.06 -11.16
N PRO A 40 -9.47 0.96 -12.42
CA PRO A 40 -9.05 2.13 -13.20
C PRO A 40 -10.23 3.04 -13.58
N ASP A 41 -11.44 2.48 -13.66
CA ASP A 41 -12.69 3.13 -14.04
C ASP A 41 -13.55 3.56 -12.84
N ASP A 42 -13.16 3.21 -11.61
CA ASP A 42 -13.87 3.60 -10.38
C ASP A 42 -12.95 4.36 -9.39
N PRO A 43 -12.57 5.62 -9.71
CA PRO A 43 -11.63 6.36 -8.88
C PRO A 43 -12.30 6.81 -7.57
N ILE A 44 -11.57 6.64 -6.46
CA ILE A 44 -12.02 7.03 -5.12
C ILE A 44 -11.73 8.52 -4.91
N VAL A 45 -12.76 9.31 -4.62
CA VAL A 45 -12.64 10.77 -4.51
C VAL A 45 -12.10 11.14 -3.13
N GLY A 46 -11.10 12.01 -3.09
CA GLY A 46 -10.60 12.58 -1.83
C GLY A 46 -9.45 11.84 -1.16
N VAL A 47 -8.92 10.77 -1.78
CA VAL A 47 -7.70 10.07 -1.33
C VAL A 47 -6.43 10.92 -1.47
N ASN A 48 -6.51 12.11 -2.08
CA ASN A 48 -5.37 12.95 -2.38
C ASN A 48 -4.77 13.60 -1.13
N ASP A 49 -3.45 13.51 -0.97
CA ASP A 49 -2.68 14.16 0.09
C ASP A 49 -3.16 13.73 1.49
N SER A 50 -2.96 12.45 1.80
CA SER A 50 -3.38 11.80 3.05
C SER A 50 -2.91 12.53 4.32
N LYS A 51 -1.81 13.30 4.21
CA LYS A 51 -1.20 14.11 5.26
C LYS A 51 -2.00 15.38 5.60
N LYS A 52 -2.81 15.90 4.67
CA LYS A 52 -3.71 17.05 4.93
C LYS A 52 -5.08 16.66 5.46
N LEU A 53 -5.40 15.36 5.45
CA LEU A 53 -6.67 14.87 5.95
C LEU A 53 -6.72 14.93 7.47
N THR A 54 -7.89 15.29 8.01
CA THR A 54 -8.22 15.08 9.42
C THR A 54 -8.44 13.59 9.69
N GLU A 55 -8.34 13.18 10.96
CA GLU A 55 -8.62 11.80 11.38
C GLU A 55 -10.00 11.32 10.92
N ARG A 56 -11.04 12.13 11.16
CA ARG A 56 -12.40 11.84 10.70
C ARG A 56 -12.53 11.70 9.18
N GLN A 57 -11.74 12.42 8.40
CA GLN A 57 -11.71 12.26 6.94
C GLN A 57 -11.01 10.96 6.56
N ARG A 58 -9.91 10.61 7.22
CA ARG A 58 -9.22 9.33 7.01
C ARG A 58 -10.11 8.15 7.36
N ASP A 59 -10.86 8.18 8.46
CA ASP A 59 -11.78 7.11 8.83
C ASP A 59 -12.87 6.89 7.76
N LYS A 60 -13.45 7.98 7.26
CA LYS A 60 -14.44 7.89 6.17
C LYS A 60 -13.82 7.30 4.89
N LEU A 61 -12.60 7.72 4.55
CA LEU A 61 -11.90 7.20 3.37
C LEU A 61 -11.46 5.76 3.57
N PHE A 62 -11.10 5.35 4.80
CA PHE A 62 -10.83 3.95 5.12
C PHE A 62 -12.04 3.07 4.77
N ASP A 63 -13.24 3.46 5.21
CA ASP A 63 -14.48 2.73 4.92
C ASP A 63 -14.89 2.79 3.43
N GLU A 64 -14.40 3.78 2.69
CA GLU A 64 -14.63 3.92 1.25
C GLU A 64 -13.65 3.05 0.45
N ILE A 65 -12.35 3.12 0.77
CA ILE A 65 -11.28 2.34 0.16
C ILE A 65 -11.53 0.84 0.35
N THR A 66 -11.80 0.40 1.58
CA THR A 66 -12.07 -1.02 1.87
C THR A 66 -13.29 -1.58 1.14
N ARG A 67 -14.21 -0.72 0.70
CA ARG A 67 -15.43 -1.10 -0.02
C ARG A 67 -15.26 -1.07 -1.55
N ARG A 68 -14.44 -0.15 -2.06
CA ARG A 68 -14.34 0.16 -3.50
C ARG A 68 -13.03 -0.29 -4.14
N ALA A 69 -11.98 -0.55 -3.35
CA ALA A 69 -10.75 -1.14 -3.87
C ALA A 69 -11.05 -2.50 -4.52
N GLN A 70 -10.33 -2.82 -5.61
CA GLN A 70 -10.43 -4.11 -6.26
C GLN A 70 -9.95 -5.22 -5.34
N VAL A 71 -8.76 -5.02 -4.78
CA VAL A 71 -8.16 -5.89 -3.75
C VAL A 71 -7.31 -5.01 -2.83
N PHE A 72 -7.29 -5.31 -1.54
CA PHE A 72 -6.34 -4.73 -0.61
C PHE A 72 -5.90 -5.74 0.44
N ALA A 73 -4.80 -5.44 1.11
CA ALA A 73 -4.39 -6.15 2.31
C ALA A 73 -3.66 -5.20 3.25
N ILE A 74 -3.76 -5.48 4.55
CA ILE A 74 -3.02 -4.80 5.61
C ILE A 74 -2.22 -5.86 6.35
N ALA A 75 -0.96 -5.57 6.64
CA ALA A 75 -0.08 -6.45 7.38
C ALA A 75 0.81 -5.64 8.32
N GLU A 76 1.33 -6.30 9.35
CA GLU A 76 2.20 -5.66 10.32
C GLU A 76 3.52 -6.41 10.52
N ALA A 77 4.49 -5.67 11.04
CA ALA A 77 5.66 -6.19 11.71
C ALA A 77 5.62 -5.78 13.18
N THR A 78 5.66 -6.79 14.04
CA THR A 78 5.54 -6.64 15.49
C THR A 78 6.75 -5.93 16.10
N VAL A 79 6.62 -5.43 17.33
CA VAL A 79 7.75 -4.85 18.08
C VAL A 79 8.90 -5.84 18.20
N HIS A 80 8.61 -7.12 18.43
CA HIS A 80 9.63 -8.17 18.51
C HIS A 80 10.41 -8.31 17.19
N GLU A 81 9.72 -8.24 16.05
CA GLU A 81 10.38 -8.26 14.75
C GLU A 81 11.21 -6.98 14.55
N ILE A 82 10.70 -5.80 14.92
CA ILE A 82 11.46 -4.54 14.86
C ILE A 82 12.77 -4.65 15.66
N ASP A 83 12.72 -5.19 16.87
CA ASP A 83 13.91 -5.37 17.71
C ASP A 83 14.90 -6.37 17.11
N THR A 84 14.39 -7.39 16.41
CA THR A 84 15.20 -8.47 15.83
C THR A 84 15.87 -8.06 14.52
N ILE A 85 15.13 -7.42 13.62
CA ILE A 85 15.58 -7.14 12.24
C ILE A 85 15.77 -5.66 11.94
N ASN A 86 15.59 -4.77 12.92
CA ASN A 86 15.55 -3.31 12.81
C ASN A 86 14.32 -2.74 12.10
N ILE A 87 14.05 -1.44 12.36
CA ILE A 87 12.85 -0.75 11.89
C ILE A 87 12.72 -0.70 10.36
N LEU A 88 13.83 -0.63 9.65
CA LEU A 88 13.81 -0.58 8.19
C LEU A 88 13.40 -1.92 7.59
N GLN A 89 14.00 -3.02 8.07
CA GLN A 89 13.64 -4.35 7.57
C GLN A 89 12.25 -4.77 8.02
N ALA A 90 11.83 -4.39 9.24
CA ALA A 90 10.47 -4.61 9.71
C ALA A 90 9.43 -3.89 8.82
N SER A 91 9.73 -2.67 8.38
CA SER A 91 8.86 -1.95 7.43
C SER A 91 8.76 -2.68 6.09
N LEU A 92 9.90 -3.10 5.53
CA LEU A 92 9.93 -3.88 4.28
C LEU A 92 9.24 -5.25 4.42
N LEU A 93 9.32 -5.88 5.59
CA LEU A 93 8.63 -7.13 5.89
C LEU A 93 7.12 -6.95 5.92
N ALA A 94 6.61 -5.90 6.59
CA ALA A 94 5.19 -5.58 6.60
C ALA A 94 4.68 -5.29 5.18
N MET A 95 5.42 -4.51 4.38
CA MET A 95 5.09 -4.25 2.98
C MET A 95 5.05 -5.54 2.15
N ARG A 96 6.06 -6.41 2.28
CA ARG A 96 6.10 -7.70 1.59
C ARG A 96 4.86 -8.53 1.92
N ARG A 97 4.49 -8.63 3.20
CA ARG A 97 3.30 -9.38 3.65
C ARG A 97 2.03 -8.84 3.01
N ALA A 98 1.85 -7.51 3.01
CA ALA A 98 0.69 -6.88 2.39
C ALA A 98 0.64 -7.16 0.88
N VAL A 99 1.76 -7.00 0.17
CA VAL A 99 1.86 -7.29 -1.27
C VAL A 99 1.54 -8.75 -1.58
N MET A 100 2.10 -9.70 -0.83
CA MET A 100 1.86 -11.13 -1.07
C MET A 100 0.40 -11.51 -0.82
N ALA A 101 -0.24 -10.94 0.20
CA ALA A 101 -1.67 -11.16 0.46
C ALA A 101 -2.56 -10.61 -0.66
N VAL A 102 -2.20 -9.47 -1.27
CA VAL A 102 -2.87 -8.96 -2.48
C VAL A 102 -2.60 -9.87 -3.67
N TYR A 103 -1.36 -10.30 -3.87
CA TYR A 103 -0.97 -11.21 -4.96
C TYR A 103 -1.77 -12.51 -4.93
N ASP A 104 -1.89 -13.14 -3.76
CA ASP A 104 -2.66 -14.38 -3.60
C ASP A 104 -4.14 -14.18 -3.91
N GLN A 105 -4.74 -13.08 -3.43
CA GLN A 105 -6.13 -12.74 -3.74
C GLN A 105 -6.35 -12.52 -5.23
N MET A 106 -5.49 -11.74 -5.89
CA MET A 106 -5.55 -11.49 -7.34
C MET A 106 -5.43 -12.80 -8.13
N LYS A 107 -4.51 -13.68 -7.73
CA LYS A 107 -4.33 -15.00 -8.32
C LYS A 107 -5.57 -15.88 -8.21
N THR A 108 -6.26 -15.86 -7.06
CA THR A 108 -7.54 -16.60 -6.90
C THR A 108 -8.64 -16.07 -7.80
N GLN A 109 -8.60 -14.78 -8.15
CA GLN A 109 -9.52 -14.14 -9.11
C GLN A 109 -9.12 -14.36 -10.58
N GLY A 110 -8.06 -15.13 -10.85
CA GLY A 110 -7.55 -15.38 -12.21
C GLY A 110 -6.86 -14.16 -12.83
N GLN A 111 -6.41 -13.21 -12.00
CA GLN A 111 -5.74 -11.98 -12.44
C GLN A 111 -4.28 -11.97 -12.02
N THR A 112 -3.44 -11.32 -12.83
CA THR A 112 -2.00 -11.21 -12.57
C THR A 112 -1.67 -9.82 -12.06
N LEU A 113 -1.20 -9.72 -10.81
CA LEU A 113 -0.55 -8.53 -10.30
C LEU A 113 0.87 -8.46 -10.88
N GLY A 114 1.16 -7.43 -11.67
CA GLY A 114 2.42 -7.35 -12.42
C GLY A 114 3.36 -6.23 -11.98
N ARG A 115 2.86 -5.22 -11.25
CA ARG A 115 3.67 -4.08 -10.81
C ARG A 115 3.30 -3.61 -9.41
N ILE A 116 4.30 -3.21 -8.64
CA ILE A 116 4.17 -2.66 -7.28
C ILE A 116 4.79 -1.27 -7.26
N HIS A 117 4.04 -0.28 -6.78
CA HIS A 117 4.52 1.06 -6.50
C HIS A 117 4.56 1.27 -4.99
N VAL A 118 5.73 1.57 -4.44
CA VAL A 118 5.95 1.72 -2.99
C VAL A 118 6.26 3.17 -2.67
N ASP A 119 5.63 3.76 -1.65
CA ASP A 119 6.06 5.08 -1.16
C ASP A 119 7.45 4.98 -0.52
N GLY A 120 8.33 5.91 -0.90
CA GLY A 120 9.69 5.99 -0.37
C GLY A 120 10.76 5.62 -1.40
N ASN A 121 11.88 5.06 -0.90
CA ASN A 121 13.10 4.89 -1.69
C ASN A 121 13.62 3.45 -1.73
N ARG A 122 12.87 2.49 -1.20
CA ARG A 122 13.24 1.07 -1.17
C ARG A 122 12.02 0.22 -1.46
N CYS A 123 12.22 -0.80 -2.27
CA CYS A 123 11.25 -1.86 -2.47
C CYS A 123 11.45 -2.98 -1.43
N PRO A 124 10.37 -3.62 -0.97
CA PRO A 124 10.50 -4.91 -0.30
C PRO A 124 11.12 -5.91 -1.26
N ASP A 125 11.85 -6.89 -0.72
CA ASP A 125 12.22 -8.04 -1.53
C ASP A 125 10.93 -8.81 -1.85
N LEU A 126 10.61 -8.93 -3.13
CA LEU A 126 9.45 -9.67 -3.63
C LEU A 126 9.88 -10.92 -4.39
N ASN A 127 11.18 -11.22 -4.44
CA ASN A 127 11.66 -12.44 -5.05
C ASN A 127 11.29 -13.64 -4.16
N GLY A 128 10.96 -14.76 -4.78
CA GLY A 128 10.65 -16.01 -4.08
C GLY A 128 9.97 -17.02 -5.00
N PRO A 129 10.02 -18.32 -4.66
CA PRO A 129 9.37 -19.37 -5.44
C PRO A 129 7.85 -19.20 -5.49
N ASP A 130 7.28 -18.57 -4.46
CA ASP A 130 5.84 -18.35 -4.31
C ASP A 130 5.36 -17.04 -4.96
N ALA A 131 6.29 -16.18 -5.37
CA ALA A 131 6.02 -14.89 -5.99
C ALA A 131 6.13 -15.00 -7.51
N GLY A 132 5.10 -14.58 -8.23
CA GLY A 132 5.20 -14.35 -9.68
C GLY A 132 6.16 -13.21 -10.01
N PHE A 133 6.48 -13.04 -11.29
CA PHE A 133 7.26 -11.88 -11.73
C PHE A 133 6.46 -10.60 -11.49
N MET A 134 6.93 -9.75 -10.57
CA MET A 134 6.37 -8.45 -10.25
C MET A 134 7.47 -7.39 -10.33
N GLU A 135 7.25 -6.35 -11.12
CA GLU A 135 8.13 -5.19 -11.15
C GLU A 135 7.87 -4.32 -9.91
N CYS A 136 8.90 -3.97 -9.16
CA CYS A 136 8.75 -3.07 -8.01
C CYS A 136 9.47 -1.75 -8.24
N HIS A 137 8.73 -0.65 -8.05
CA HIS A 137 9.23 0.71 -8.16
C HIS A 137 8.99 1.47 -6.85
N ALA A 138 10.05 2.05 -6.30
CA ALA A 138 9.93 2.98 -5.18
C ALA A 138 9.73 4.41 -5.71
N LEU A 139 8.73 5.11 -5.18
CA LEU A 139 8.35 6.47 -5.56
C LEU A 139 8.43 7.38 -4.34
N ILE A 140 9.35 8.35 -4.36
CA ILE A 140 9.48 9.31 -3.26
C ILE A 140 8.29 10.28 -3.29
N GLY A 141 7.48 10.27 -2.23
CA GLY A 141 6.25 11.08 -2.15
C GLY A 141 5.18 10.58 -3.11
N GLY A 142 5.08 9.25 -3.21
CA GLY A 142 4.11 8.55 -4.04
C GLY A 142 2.67 8.78 -3.57
N ASP A 143 2.45 8.99 -2.28
CA ASP A 143 1.14 9.31 -1.68
C ASP A 143 0.49 10.57 -2.26
N ALA A 144 1.31 11.53 -2.72
CA ALA A 144 0.85 12.76 -3.36
C ALA A 144 0.68 12.63 -4.89
N ARG A 145 0.99 11.46 -5.49
CA ARG A 145 1.08 11.29 -6.95
C ARG A 145 0.39 10.04 -7.49
N ASP A 146 0.12 9.05 -6.64
CA ASP A 146 -0.46 7.77 -7.00
C ASP A 146 -1.63 7.46 -6.05
N ALA A 147 -2.84 7.37 -6.60
CA ALA A 147 -4.06 7.11 -5.82
C ALA A 147 -4.03 5.77 -5.06
N ALA A 148 -3.34 4.76 -5.59
CA ALA A 148 -3.21 3.47 -4.93
C ALA A 148 -2.27 3.57 -3.72
N ILE A 149 -1.15 4.29 -3.85
CA ILE A 149 -0.25 4.58 -2.72
C ILE A 149 -0.98 5.42 -1.67
N ALA A 150 -1.69 6.48 -2.10
CA ALA A 150 -2.44 7.34 -1.18
C ALA A 150 -3.51 6.55 -0.40
N SER A 151 -4.16 5.60 -1.07
CA SER A 151 -5.12 4.69 -0.43
C SER A 151 -4.43 3.75 0.58
N ALA A 152 -3.29 3.17 0.21
CA ALA A 152 -2.48 2.34 1.11
C ALA A 152 -2.04 3.13 2.36
N SER A 153 -1.62 4.39 2.18
CA SER A 153 -1.24 5.31 3.25
C SER A 153 -2.36 5.48 4.28
N ILE A 154 -3.58 5.70 3.79
CA ILE A 154 -4.78 5.85 4.63
C ILE A 154 -5.08 4.55 5.37
N LEU A 155 -5.07 3.39 4.68
CA LEU A 155 -5.32 2.10 5.30
C LEU A 155 -4.30 1.77 6.40
N ALA A 156 -3.01 1.96 6.13
CA ALA A 156 -1.95 1.72 7.09
C ALA A 156 -2.08 2.66 8.30
N LYS A 157 -2.29 3.96 8.06
CA LYS A 157 -2.38 4.97 9.12
C LYS A 157 -3.57 4.77 10.04
N VAL A 158 -4.76 4.57 9.48
CA VAL A 158 -5.99 4.37 10.26
C VAL A 158 -5.92 3.06 11.04
N THR A 159 -5.39 1.98 10.44
CA THR A 159 -5.25 0.70 11.15
C THR A 159 -4.28 0.81 12.31
N ARG A 160 -3.17 1.52 12.13
CA ARG A 160 -2.15 1.69 13.16
C ARG A 160 -2.61 2.58 14.33
N ASP A 161 -3.44 3.57 14.04
CA ASP A 161 -3.92 4.53 15.05
C ASP A 161 -5.11 3.99 15.88
N ARG A 162 -5.74 2.89 15.44
CA ARG A 162 -6.82 2.17 16.14
C ARG A 162 -6.28 1.08 17.07
#